data_AF-E0NJM5-F1
#
_entry.id   AF-E0NJM5-F1
#
_cell.length_a   1.000
_cell.length_b   1.000
_cell.length_c   1.000
_cell.angle_alpha   90.00
_cell.angle_beta   90.00
_cell.angle_gamma   90.00
#
_symmetry.space_group_name_H-M   'P 1'
#
loop_
_entity.id
_entity.type
_entity.pdbx_description
1 polymer ?
#
loop_
_entity_poly.entity_id
_entity_poly.type
_entity_poly.pdbx_seq_one_letter_code
_entity_poly.pdbx_strand_id
1 'polypeptide(L)'
;MKNNNKSNKSLEKINKEKENSRKSNLTFGVISILIPIGAEFYFGKSPYMESTTLMMILWMFVNYMFLTTTYQLIVNYTPIMTLKGLTMRKTRLNLNLLTYYAAIVFFNAYFLYNLYTRDNVIISRLANPILMVMVLLTFFINLYSGIFPKITKKDNVTLYDVSDKLPFRNGREKVDVLAGIYEGGLVVGINKFRFSTINNIFEDKDTLVIRGKDEEGAYRVNISAPKTKYMMKNYIRAAEELKLLSRDVINISYEDL
;
A
#
# COMPACT_ATOMS: atom_id res chain seq x y z
N MET A 1 -4.06 3.73 38.99
CA MET A 1 -3.90 2.32 38.53
C MET A 1 -4.53 1.96 37.17
N LYS A 2 -5.15 2.88 36.39
CA LYS A 2 -5.80 2.53 35.09
C LYS A 2 -4.91 2.62 33.82
N ASN A 3 -3.67 3.12 33.91
CA ASN A 3 -2.81 3.35 32.72
C ASN A 3 -2.02 2.12 32.23
N ASN A 4 -1.68 1.16 33.09
CA ASN A 4 -0.86 0.01 32.69
C ASN A 4 -1.58 -0.98 31.75
N ASN A 5 -2.92 -1.09 31.85
CA ASN A 5 -3.68 -2.05 31.06
C ASN A 5 -3.87 -1.64 29.58
N LYS A 6 -3.89 -0.34 29.24
CA LYS A 6 -3.98 0.12 27.85
C LYS A 6 -2.63 0.04 27.13
N SER A 7 -1.53 0.38 27.81
CA SER A 7 -0.18 0.26 27.26
C SER A 7 0.21 -1.19 26.98
N ASN A 8 -0.16 -2.13 27.85
CA ASN A 8 0.11 -3.56 27.63
C ASN A 8 -0.67 -4.11 26.42
N LYS A 9 -1.94 -3.72 26.24
CA LYS A 9 -2.74 -4.16 25.09
C LYS A 9 -2.22 -3.63 23.74
N SER A 10 -1.76 -2.38 23.68
CA SER A 10 -1.18 -1.83 22.45
C SER A 10 0.17 -2.47 22.12
N LEU A 11 1.01 -2.73 23.12
CA LEU A 11 2.27 -3.45 22.97
C LEU A 11 2.05 -4.91 22.52
N GLU A 12 1.07 -5.61 23.09
CA GLU A 12 0.70 -6.97 22.66
C GLU A 12 0.21 -7.03 21.21
N LYS A 13 -0.59 -6.04 20.77
CA LYS A 13 -1.06 -5.94 19.39
C LYS A 13 0.10 -5.70 18.42
N ILE A 14 1.00 -4.78 18.74
CA ILE A 14 2.22 -4.50 17.95
C ILE A 14 3.13 -5.74 17.90
N ASN A 15 3.28 -6.46 19.00
CA ASN A 15 4.09 -7.67 19.06
C ASN A 15 3.47 -8.82 18.24
N LYS A 16 2.15 -8.98 18.28
CA LYS A 16 1.43 -9.94 17.42
C LYS A 16 1.53 -9.59 15.93
N GLU A 17 1.42 -8.31 15.57
CA GLU A 17 1.60 -7.87 14.18
C GLU A 17 3.03 -8.10 13.68
N LYS A 18 4.04 -7.81 14.52
CA LYS A 18 5.45 -8.12 14.23
C LYS A 18 5.69 -9.62 14.09
N GLU A 19 5.09 -10.44 14.96
CA GLU A 19 5.21 -11.89 14.91
C GLU A 19 4.54 -12.48 13.66
N ASN A 20 3.35 -12.02 13.31
CA ASN A 20 2.63 -12.44 12.10
C ASN A 20 3.38 -12.01 10.83
N SER A 21 3.93 -10.80 10.80
CA SER A 21 4.81 -10.34 9.71
C SER A 21 6.05 -11.22 9.59
N ARG A 22 6.69 -11.57 10.72
CA ARG A 22 7.87 -12.44 10.74
C ARG A 22 7.55 -13.86 10.25
N LYS A 23 6.44 -14.45 10.70
CA LYS A 23 5.99 -15.78 10.25
C LYS A 23 5.69 -15.78 8.74
N SER A 24 4.99 -14.76 8.26
CA SER A 24 4.69 -14.64 6.83
C SER A 24 5.95 -14.47 5.98
N ASN A 25 6.87 -13.57 6.38
CA ASN A 25 8.13 -13.38 5.67
C ASN A 25 8.94 -14.69 5.62
N LEU A 26 8.91 -15.49 6.70
CA LEU A 26 9.53 -16.82 6.71
C LEU A 26 8.86 -17.77 5.71
N THR A 27 7.53 -17.85 5.69
CA THR A 27 6.78 -18.69 4.75
C THR A 27 7.07 -18.32 3.29
N PHE A 28 7.02 -17.03 2.94
CA PHE A 28 7.35 -16.58 1.58
C PHE A 28 8.83 -16.76 1.25
N GLY A 29 9.72 -16.67 2.24
CA GLY A 29 11.13 -17.07 2.12
C GLY A 29 11.29 -18.52 1.69
N VAL A 30 10.59 -19.44 2.35
CA VAL A 30 10.60 -20.86 1.98
C VAL A 30 10.04 -21.07 0.58
N ILE A 31 8.88 -20.48 0.25
CA ILE A 31 8.28 -20.60 -1.10
C ILE A 31 9.23 -20.09 -2.18
N SER A 32 9.94 -18.99 -1.91
CA SER A 32 10.86 -18.37 -2.87
C SER A 32 12.09 -19.23 -3.18
N ILE A 33 12.49 -20.08 -2.23
CA ILE A 33 13.55 -21.08 -2.40
C ILE A 33 13.01 -22.33 -3.10
N LEU A 34 11.79 -22.76 -2.77
CA LEU A 34 11.18 -23.96 -3.33
C LEU A 34 10.87 -23.82 -4.83
N ILE A 35 10.53 -22.62 -5.32
CA ILE A 35 10.22 -22.43 -6.74
C ILE A 35 11.42 -22.78 -7.64
N PRO A 36 12.63 -22.19 -7.46
CA PRO A 36 13.80 -22.56 -8.27
C PRO A 36 14.23 -24.02 -8.09
N ILE A 37 14.22 -24.53 -6.85
CA ILE A 37 14.62 -25.92 -6.57
C ILE A 37 13.66 -26.91 -7.22
N GLY A 38 12.34 -26.65 -7.13
CA GLY A 38 11.33 -27.48 -7.78
C GLY A 38 11.46 -27.47 -9.30
N ALA A 39 11.83 -26.33 -9.89
CA ALA A 39 12.12 -26.25 -11.31
C ALA A 39 13.37 -27.07 -11.68
N GLU A 40 14.46 -26.98 -10.92
CA GLU A 40 15.66 -27.80 -11.15
C GLU A 40 15.36 -29.30 -11.01
N PHE A 41 14.56 -29.70 -10.02
CA PHE A 41 14.15 -31.09 -9.86
C PHE A 41 13.31 -31.61 -11.05
N TYR A 42 12.41 -30.78 -11.58
CA TYR A 42 11.53 -31.15 -12.69
C TYR A 42 12.26 -31.17 -14.05
N PHE A 43 13.09 -30.16 -14.33
CA PHE A 43 13.77 -30.00 -15.62
C PHE A 43 15.18 -30.61 -15.67
N GLY A 44 15.74 -31.01 -14.52
CA GLY A 44 17.12 -31.47 -14.40
C GLY A 44 18.12 -30.32 -14.39
N LYS A 45 19.41 -30.64 -14.55
CA LYS A 45 20.47 -29.61 -14.57
C LYS A 45 20.28 -28.71 -15.78
N SER A 46 20.31 -27.39 -15.54
CA SER A 46 20.26 -26.35 -16.58
C SER A 46 21.29 -26.64 -17.69
N PRO A 47 20.85 -26.86 -18.94
CA PRO A 47 21.75 -27.20 -20.03
C PRO A 47 22.33 -25.97 -20.73
N TYR A 48 21.91 -24.75 -20.35
CA TYR A 48 22.15 -23.54 -21.16
C TYR A 48 23.06 -22.48 -20.52
N MET A 49 23.52 -22.66 -19.27
CA MET A 49 24.35 -21.64 -18.59
C MET A 49 25.43 -22.22 -17.66
N GLU A 50 26.67 -21.75 -17.83
CA GLU A 50 27.81 -22.08 -16.96
C GLU A 50 27.69 -21.48 -15.54
N SER A 51 26.87 -20.42 -15.37
CA SER A 51 26.64 -19.74 -14.08
C SER A 51 25.29 -20.11 -13.43
N THR A 52 24.81 -21.33 -13.65
CA THR A 52 23.46 -21.77 -13.20
C THR A 52 23.21 -21.50 -11.72
N THR A 53 24.19 -21.75 -10.84
CA THR A 53 24.05 -21.50 -9.39
C THR A 53 23.78 -20.03 -9.06
N LEU A 54 24.50 -19.10 -9.69
CA LEU A 54 24.32 -17.66 -9.45
C LEU A 54 22.91 -17.22 -9.89
N MET A 55 22.45 -17.69 -11.05
CA MET A 55 21.13 -17.39 -11.56
C MET A 55 20.01 -17.97 -10.70
N MET A 56 20.18 -19.18 -10.16
CA MET A 56 19.23 -19.76 -9.21
C MET A 56 19.15 -18.94 -7.91
N ILE A 57 20.30 -18.53 -7.36
CA ILE A 57 20.34 -17.66 -6.18
C ILE A 57 19.62 -16.34 -6.48
N LEU A 58 19.90 -15.71 -7.62
CA LEU A 58 19.23 -14.48 -8.03
C LEU A 58 17.72 -14.68 -8.17
N TRP A 59 17.27 -15.80 -8.75
CA TRP A 59 15.86 -16.14 -8.86
C TRP A 59 15.18 -16.25 -7.48
N MET A 60 15.82 -16.91 -6.52
CA MET A 60 15.32 -16.98 -5.14
C MET A 60 15.17 -15.60 -4.51
N PHE A 61 16.17 -14.72 -4.68
CA PHE A 61 16.12 -13.35 -4.15
C PHE A 61 15.01 -12.51 -4.78
N VAL A 62 14.88 -12.58 -6.12
CA VAL A 62 13.82 -11.86 -6.85
C VAL A 62 12.45 -12.34 -6.39
N ASN A 63 12.22 -13.66 -6.32
CA ASN A 63 10.97 -14.22 -5.80
C ASN A 63 10.68 -13.75 -4.38
N TYR A 64 11.67 -13.79 -3.50
CA TYR A 64 11.51 -13.35 -2.12
C TYR A 64 11.06 -11.90 -2.03
N MET A 65 11.74 -10.99 -2.75
CA MET A 65 11.39 -9.57 -2.74
C MET A 65 9.97 -9.32 -3.27
N PHE A 66 9.61 -9.92 -4.41
CA PHE A 66 8.31 -9.66 -5.03
C PHE A 66 7.16 -10.34 -4.29
N LEU A 67 7.32 -11.59 -3.83
CA LEU A 67 6.27 -12.30 -3.09
C LEU A 67 5.99 -11.64 -1.73
N THR A 68 7.02 -11.31 -0.96
CA THR A 68 6.85 -10.63 0.34
C THR A 68 6.22 -9.25 0.16
N THR A 69 6.65 -8.47 -0.83
CA THR A 69 6.06 -7.15 -1.11
C THR A 69 4.60 -7.29 -1.53
N THR A 70 4.30 -8.21 -2.45
CA THR A 70 2.92 -8.46 -2.92
C THR A 70 2.01 -8.84 -1.77
N TYR A 71 2.46 -9.75 -0.90
CA TYR A 71 1.71 -10.11 0.30
C TYR A 71 1.43 -8.90 1.21
N GLN A 72 2.44 -8.07 1.49
CA GLN A 72 2.26 -6.87 2.30
C GLN A 72 1.25 -5.90 1.66
N LEU A 73 1.27 -5.75 0.34
CA LEU A 73 0.26 -4.95 -0.37
C LEU A 73 -1.15 -5.52 -0.17
N ILE A 74 -1.33 -6.83 -0.32
CA ILE A 74 -2.63 -7.49 -0.12
C ILE A 74 -3.13 -7.26 1.31
N VAL A 75 -2.30 -7.53 2.31
CA VAL A 75 -2.67 -7.37 3.74
C VAL A 75 -3.04 -5.93 4.05
N ASN A 76 -2.33 -4.95 3.49
CA ASN A 76 -2.60 -3.54 3.75
C ASN A 76 -3.79 -2.99 2.95
N TYR A 77 -4.03 -3.50 1.73
CA TYR A 77 -5.05 -2.96 0.83
C TYR A 77 -6.41 -3.60 1.07
N THR A 78 -6.46 -4.89 1.39
CA THR A 78 -7.72 -5.63 1.60
C THR A 78 -8.62 -4.97 2.65
N PRO A 79 -8.12 -4.54 3.83
CA PRO A 79 -8.94 -3.88 4.84
C PRO A 79 -9.53 -2.53 4.40
N ILE A 80 -9.03 -1.95 3.31
CA ILE A 80 -9.51 -0.71 2.72
C ILE A 80 -10.48 -1.02 1.60
N MET A 81 -10.11 -1.92 0.69
CA MET A 81 -10.95 -2.33 -0.44
C MET A 81 -12.28 -2.97 -0.03
N THR A 82 -12.36 -3.52 1.18
CA THR A 82 -13.55 -4.17 1.76
C THR A 82 -14.43 -3.23 2.60
N LEU A 83 -14.05 -1.95 2.74
CA LEU A 83 -14.89 -0.97 3.44
C LEU A 83 -16.21 -0.76 2.70
N LYS A 84 -17.32 -0.84 3.44
CA LYS A 84 -18.66 -0.57 2.93
C LYS A 84 -18.85 0.91 2.63
N GLY A 85 -19.51 1.21 1.51
CA GLY A 85 -19.76 2.58 1.08
C GLY A 85 -18.50 3.39 0.73
N LEU A 86 -17.36 2.75 0.48
CA LEU A 86 -16.11 3.46 0.17
C LEU A 86 -16.21 4.20 -1.18
N THR A 87 -16.09 5.53 -1.14
CA THR A 87 -16.10 6.39 -2.33
C THR A 87 -14.74 6.56 -3.00
N MET A 88 -13.65 6.24 -2.27
CA MET A 88 -12.28 6.31 -2.80
C MET A 88 -12.13 5.37 -4.01
N ARG A 89 -11.62 5.91 -5.13
CA ARG A 89 -11.28 5.11 -6.30
C ARG A 89 -10.19 4.09 -5.97
N LYS A 90 -10.44 2.83 -6.30
CA LYS A 90 -9.54 1.69 -5.99
C LYS A 90 -8.47 1.47 -7.06
N THR A 91 -8.50 2.24 -8.16
CA THR A 91 -7.66 2.06 -9.35
C THR A 91 -6.19 1.94 -9.01
N ARG A 92 -5.66 2.86 -8.19
CA ARG A 92 -4.24 2.83 -7.79
C ARG A 92 -3.87 1.56 -7.01
N LEU A 93 -4.73 1.14 -6.07
CA LEU A 93 -4.47 -0.04 -5.24
C LEU A 93 -4.44 -1.30 -6.13
N ASN A 94 -5.40 -1.41 -7.05
CA ASN A 94 -5.50 -2.52 -7.99
C ASN A 94 -4.35 -2.53 -9.01
N LEU A 95 -3.99 -1.37 -9.58
CA LEU A 95 -2.86 -1.26 -10.51
C LEU A 95 -1.54 -1.61 -9.84
N ASN A 96 -1.35 -1.23 -8.56
CA ASN A 96 -0.16 -1.62 -7.84
C ASN A 96 -0.11 -3.16 -7.68
N LEU A 97 -1.19 -3.78 -7.21
CA LEU A 97 -1.24 -5.24 -7.08
C LEU A 97 -1.00 -5.94 -8.41
N LEU A 98 -1.67 -5.49 -9.48
CA LEU A 98 -1.52 -6.03 -10.83
C LEU A 98 -0.06 -5.97 -11.31
N THR A 99 0.61 -4.83 -11.11
CA THR A 99 2.00 -4.63 -11.50
C THR A 99 2.93 -5.64 -10.81
N TYR A 100 2.74 -5.84 -9.50
CA TYR A 100 3.55 -6.79 -8.73
C TYR A 100 3.26 -8.25 -9.12
N TYR A 101 2.00 -8.62 -9.38
CA TYR A 101 1.67 -9.94 -9.91
C TYR A 101 2.28 -10.18 -11.29
N ALA A 102 2.18 -9.21 -12.20
CA ALA A 102 2.76 -9.30 -13.52
C ALA A 102 4.30 -9.41 -13.46
N ALA A 103 4.95 -8.68 -12.55
CA ALA A 103 6.38 -8.81 -12.30
C ALA A 103 6.77 -10.22 -11.82
N ILE A 104 6.02 -10.81 -10.87
CA ILE A 104 6.26 -12.19 -10.42
C ILE A 104 6.18 -13.17 -11.60
N VAL A 105 5.13 -13.08 -12.41
CA VAL A 105 4.95 -13.95 -13.58
C VAL A 105 6.10 -13.77 -14.57
N PHE A 106 6.44 -12.52 -14.89
CA PHE A 106 7.54 -12.19 -15.81
C PHE A 106 8.88 -12.77 -15.31
N PHE A 107 9.27 -12.49 -14.07
CA PHE A 107 10.57 -12.95 -13.56
C PHE A 107 10.66 -14.47 -13.51
N ASN A 108 9.61 -15.17 -13.07
CA ASN A 108 9.61 -16.63 -13.06
C ASN A 108 9.70 -17.20 -14.48
N ALA A 109 8.96 -16.65 -15.45
CA ALA A 109 9.07 -17.05 -16.85
C ALA A 109 10.46 -16.75 -17.42
N TYR A 110 11.04 -15.60 -17.09
CA TYR A 110 12.37 -15.19 -17.52
C TYR A 110 13.45 -16.16 -17.03
N PHE A 111 13.44 -16.55 -15.76
CA PHE A 111 14.41 -17.52 -15.24
C PHE A 111 14.19 -18.92 -15.85
N LEU A 112 12.94 -19.38 -15.97
CA LEU A 112 12.62 -20.65 -16.63
C LEU A 112 13.09 -20.71 -18.09
N TYR A 113 12.89 -19.62 -18.84
CA TYR A 113 13.33 -19.49 -20.22
C TYR A 113 14.85 -19.60 -20.34
N ASN A 114 15.58 -18.83 -19.51
CA ASN A 114 17.03 -18.75 -19.63
C ASN A 114 17.76 -20.00 -19.11
N LEU A 115 17.22 -20.67 -18.10
CA LEU A 115 17.85 -21.84 -17.46
C LEU A 115 17.41 -23.18 -18.04
N TYR A 116 16.15 -23.35 -18.46
CA TYR A 116 15.61 -24.69 -18.73
C TYR A 116 14.87 -24.87 -20.06
N THR A 117 14.09 -23.88 -20.52
CA THR A 117 13.09 -24.14 -21.58
C THR A 117 12.97 -23.00 -22.60
N ARG A 118 13.99 -22.85 -23.46
CA ARG A 118 13.97 -21.83 -24.52
C ARG A 118 12.91 -22.09 -25.61
N ASP A 119 12.59 -23.35 -25.85
CA ASP A 119 11.69 -23.73 -26.95
C ASP A 119 10.20 -23.71 -26.57
N ASN A 120 9.88 -23.43 -25.30
CA ASN A 120 8.49 -23.35 -24.86
C ASN A 120 7.86 -22.00 -25.28
N VAL A 121 6.83 -22.07 -26.13
CA VAL A 121 6.14 -20.90 -26.69
C VAL A 121 5.48 -20.02 -25.62
N ILE A 122 4.94 -20.61 -24.55
CA ILE A 122 4.27 -19.85 -23.49
C ILE A 122 5.32 -19.12 -22.64
N ILE A 123 6.35 -19.84 -22.21
CA ILE A 123 7.43 -19.30 -21.37
C ILE A 123 8.20 -18.22 -22.13
N SER A 124 8.52 -18.43 -23.40
CA SER A 124 9.21 -17.42 -24.22
C SER A 124 8.39 -16.14 -24.43
N ARG A 125 7.07 -16.25 -24.60
CA ARG A 125 6.17 -15.07 -24.67
C ARG A 125 6.12 -14.32 -23.34
N LEU A 126 6.06 -15.03 -22.22
CA LEU A 126 6.02 -14.42 -20.88
C LEU A 126 7.38 -13.85 -20.45
N ALA A 127 8.49 -14.38 -20.97
CA ALA A 127 9.83 -13.87 -20.75
C ALA A 127 10.21 -12.70 -21.69
N ASN A 128 9.26 -12.23 -22.52
CA ASN A 128 9.54 -11.20 -23.52
C ASN A 128 9.89 -9.84 -22.87
N PRO A 129 11.01 -9.19 -23.25
CA PRO A 129 11.40 -7.88 -22.72
C PRO A 129 10.31 -6.80 -22.87
N ILE A 130 9.47 -6.87 -23.90
CA ILE A 130 8.34 -5.95 -24.10
C ILE A 130 7.35 -6.04 -22.92
N LEU A 131 7.10 -7.25 -22.39
CA LEU A 131 6.25 -7.42 -21.21
C LEU A 131 6.84 -6.71 -20.00
N MET A 132 8.16 -6.82 -19.79
CA MET A 132 8.84 -6.08 -18.71
C MET A 132 8.70 -4.57 -18.87
N VAL A 133 8.86 -4.04 -20.08
CA VAL A 133 8.65 -2.61 -20.36
C VAL A 133 7.22 -2.21 -20.02
N MET A 134 6.21 -3.00 -20.40
CA MET A 134 4.82 -2.71 -20.05
C MET A 134 4.58 -2.73 -18.54
N VAL A 135 5.18 -3.66 -17.80
CA VAL A 135 5.10 -3.72 -16.33
C VAL A 135 5.71 -2.47 -15.70
N LEU A 136 6.90 -2.06 -16.15
CA LEU A 136 7.57 -0.86 -15.66
C LEU A 136 6.78 0.41 -16.00
N LEU A 137 6.26 0.54 -17.22
CA LEU A 137 5.42 1.69 -17.60
C LEU A 137 4.15 1.75 -16.75
N THR A 138 3.50 0.62 -16.51
CA THR A 138 2.33 0.53 -15.63
C THR A 138 2.69 0.96 -14.21
N PHE A 139 3.85 0.53 -13.69
CA PHE A 139 4.37 0.98 -12.41
C PHE A 139 4.55 2.51 -12.36
N PHE A 140 5.18 3.10 -13.39
CA PHE A 140 5.38 4.55 -13.47
C PHE A 140 4.06 5.31 -13.52
N ILE A 141 3.11 4.88 -14.34
CA ILE A 141 1.76 5.47 -14.42
C ILE A 141 1.07 5.40 -13.05
N ASN A 142 1.22 4.28 -12.34
CA ASN A 142 0.65 4.11 -11.01
C ASN A 142 1.24 5.07 -9.96
N LEU A 143 2.50 5.50 -10.11
CA LEU A 143 3.11 6.55 -9.28
C LEU A 143 2.55 7.95 -9.58
N TYR A 144 1.88 8.17 -10.72
CA TYR A 144 1.20 9.43 -11.02
C TYR A 144 -0.25 9.51 -10.49
N SER A 145 -0.71 8.48 -9.78
CA SER A 145 -2.07 8.38 -9.26
C SER A 145 -2.07 8.37 -7.73
N GLY A 146 -2.75 9.33 -7.10
CA GLY A 146 -2.87 9.46 -5.65
C GLY A 146 -1.56 9.66 -4.87
N ILE A 147 -1.67 9.98 -3.59
CA ILE A 147 -0.50 10.11 -2.69
C ILE A 147 -0.71 9.20 -1.47
N PHE A 148 0.27 8.33 -1.19
CA PHE A 148 0.32 7.60 0.06
C PHE A 148 0.91 8.49 1.15
N PRO A 149 0.22 8.64 2.30
CA PRO A 149 0.71 9.47 3.39
C PRO A 149 2.09 9.05 3.86
N LYS A 150 2.95 10.01 4.18
CA LYS A 150 4.15 9.75 4.97
C LYS A 150 3.73 9.65 6.43
N ILE A 151 4.02 8.52 7.06
CA ILE A 151 3.69 8.26 8.45
C ILE A 151 4.92 8.54 9.32
N THR A 152 4.76 9.40 10.32
CA THR A 152 5.81 9.70 11.31
C THR A 152 5.23 9.58 12.72
N LYS A 153 5.93 8.93 13.65
CA LYS A 153 5.53 8.90 15.06
C LYS A 153 6.35 9.92 15.83
N LYS A 154 5.68 10.89 16.47
CA LYS A 154 6.33 11.93 17.29
C LYS A 154 5.49 12.18 18.54
N ASP A 155 6.12 12.19 19.72
CA ASP A 155 5.49 12.57 21.00
C ASP A 155 4.15 11.85 21.29
N ASN A 156 4.09 10.53 21.06
CA ASN A 156 2.86 9.71 21.17
C ASN A 156 1.71 10.10 20.24
N VAL A 157 1.99 10.87 19.18
CA VAL A 157 1.07 11.21 18.11
C VAL A 157 1.56 10.57 16.80
N THR A 158 0.64 9.89 16.10
CA THR A 158 0.92 9.44 14.73
C THR A 158 0.53 10.53 13.74
N LEU A 159 1.53 11.01 12.99
CA LEU A 159 1.39 12.02 11.96
C LEU A 159 1.24 11.35 10.59
N TYR A 160 0.20 11.74 9.86
CA TYR A 160 -0.06 11.31 8.49
C TYR A 160 0.03 12.53 7.58
N ASP A 161 1.14 12.69 6.87
CA ASP A 161 1.36 13.83 5.99
C ASP A 161 1.05 13.47 4.54
N VAL A 162 0.15 14.21 3.90
CA VAL A 162 -0.15 14.14 2.47
C VAL A 162 0.26 15.45 1.82
N SER A 163 1.30 15.40 0.99
CA SER A 163 1.88 16.57 0.33
C SER A 163 2.47 16.21 -1.01
N ASP A 164 2.33 17.09 -2.01
CA ASP A 164 3.03 16.97 -3.30
C ASP A 164 4.54 17.09 -3.18
N LYS A 165 5.03 17.67 -2.07
CA LYS A 165 6.46 17.76 -1.76
C LYS A 165 7.07 16.42 -1.34
N LEU A 166 6.25 15.38 -1.12
CA LEU A 166 6.76 14.06 -0.80
C LEU A 166 7.54 13.44 -1.97
N PRO A 167 8.47 12.51 -1.71
CA PRO A 167 9.18 11.79 -2.75
C PRO A 167 8.23 11.16 -3.79
N PHE A 168 8.66 11.09 -5.06
CA PHE A 168 7.83 10.56 -6.15
C PHE A 168 7.29 9.14 -5.89
N ARG A 169 8.05 8.31 -5.16
CA ARG A 169 7.61 6.96 -4.73
C ARG A 169 6.33 6.94 -3.90
N ASN A 170 5.99 8.03 -3.20
CA ASN A 170 4.74 8.17 -2.46
C ASN A 170 3.55 8.42 -3.40
N GLY A 171 3.82 8.81 -4.63
CA GLY A 171 2.85 9.12 -5.67
C GLY A 171 2.65 10.60 -5.90
N ARG A 172 1.78 10.91 -6.86
CA ARG A 172 1.33 12.25 -7.23
C ARG A 172 -0.17 12.19 -7.50
N GLU A 173 -0.85 13.31 -7.33
CA GLU A 173 -2.27 13.42 -7.65
C GLU A 173 -2.52 13.94 -9.09
N LYS A 174 -1.72 13.48 -10.07
CA LYS A 174 -1.95 13.90 -11.47
C LYS A 174 -3.24 13.30 -12.03
N VAL A 175 -3.41 11.98 -11.86
CA VAL A 175 -4.51 11.22 -12.45
C VAL A 175 -5.69 11.07 -11.49
N ASP A 176 -5.42 10.85 -10.20
CA ASP A 176 -6.44 10.55 -9.20
C ASP A 176 -5.99 10.95 -7.80
N VAL A 177 -6.92 10.95 -6.84
CA VAL A 177 -6.66 11.13 -5.41
C VAL A 177 -6.81 9.79 -4.67
N LEU A 178 -6.07 9.62 -3.58
CA LEU A 178 -6.19 8.44 -2.73
C LEU A 178 -6.82 8.82 -1.40
N ALA A 179 -8.05 9.34 -1.48
CA ALA A 179 -8.86 9.73 -0.34
C ALA A 179 -10.35 9.51 -0.61
N GLY A 180 -11.13 9.28 0.44
CA GLY A 180 -12.56 9.04 0.34
C GLY A 180 -13.27 8.99 1.68
N ILE A 181 -14.57 8.76 1.62
CA ILE A 181 -15.45 8.48 2.76
C ILE A 181 -15.92 7.03 2.68
N TYR A 182 -16.17 6.40 3.82
CA TYR A 182 -16.86 5.12 3.96
C TYR A 182 -17.91 5.26 5.07
N GLU A 183 -18.79 4.27 5.24
CA GLU A 183 -19.92 4.35 6.19
C GLU A 183 -19.52 4.79 7.61
N GLY A 184 -18.32 4.43 8.07
CA GLY A 184 -17.85 4.71 9.43
C GLY A 184 -16.84 5.86 9.55
N GLY A 185 -16.44 6.53 8.47
CA GLY A 185 -15.38 7.53 8.56
C GLY A 185 -14.73 7.97 7.25
N LEU A 186 -13.52 8.52 7.37
CA LEU A 186 -12.68 9.00 6.27
C LEU A 186 -11.53 8.02 6.00
N VAL A 187 -11.06 7.98 4.76
CA VAL A 187 -9.88 7.23 4.33
C VAL A 187 -8.90 8.16 3.64
N VAL A 188 -7.62 8.01 3.99
CA VAL A 188 -6.51 8.65 3.30
C VAL A 188 -5.39 7.64 3.07
N GLY A 189 -5.10 7.35 1.81
CA GLY A 189 -4.18 6.29 1.43
C GLY A 189 -4.77 4.92 1.77
N ILE A 190 -4.09 4.25 2.70
CA ILE A 190 -4.52 2.97 3.29
C ILE A 190 -4.86 3.11 4.79
N ASN A 191 -5.08 4.34 5.25
CA ASN A 191 -5.36 4.64 6.65
C ASN A 191 -6.82 5.05 6.81
N LYS A 192 -7.46 4.55 7.87
CA LYS A 192 -8.88 4.74 8.16
C LYS A 192 -9.02 5.59 9.41
N PHE A 193 -9.92 6.57 9.37
CA PHE A 193 -10.19 7.46 10.49
C PHE A 193 -11.70 7.44 10.76
N ARG A 194 -12.12 6.89 11.90
CA ARG A 194 -13.55 6.78 12.23
C ARG A 194 -14.11 8.15 12.59
N PHE A 195 -15.34 8.45 12.19
CA PHE A 195 -15.97 9.72 12.57
C PHE A 195 -16.02 9.91 14.09
N SER A 196 -16.34 8.85 14.81
CA SER A 196 -16.41 8.85 16.28
C SER A 196 -15.08 9.14 17.00
N THR A 197 -13.94 9.05 16.30
CA THR A 197 -12.61 9.30 16.89
C THR A 197 -12.03 10.64 16.49
N ILE A 198 -12.69 11.37 15.58
CA ILE A 198 -12.27 12.70 15.15
C ILE A 198 -12.72 13.72 16.20
N ASN A 199 -11.78 14.48 16.71
CA ASN A 199 -12.01 15.48 17.76
C ASN A 199 -12.03 16.90 17.21
N ASN A 200 -11.27 17.17 16.14
CA ASN A 200 -11.21 18.51 15.54
C ASN A 200 -10.75 18.41 14.08
N ILE A 201 -11.38 19.19 13.21
CA ILE A 201 -11.00 19.42 11.81
C ILE A 201 -10.86 20.93 11.64
N PHE A 202 -9.70 21.40 11.20
CA PHE A 202 -9.44 22.82 11.00
C PHE A 202 -8.43 23.05 9.88
N GLU A 203 -8.34 24.30 9.41
CA GLU A 203 -7.30 24.71 8.47
C GLU A 203 -6.18 25.45 9.20
N ASP A 204 -4.94 25.07 8.89
CA ASP A 204 -3.71 25.71 9.37
C ASP A 204 -2.94 26.18 8.14
N LYS A 205 -3.10 27.47 7.81
CA LYS A 205 -2.63 28.05 6.54
C LYS A 205 -3.21 27.24 5.36
N ASP A 206 -2.35 26.77 4.46
CA ASP A 206 -2.76 25.98 3.29
C ASP A 206 -3.02 24.49 3.56
N THR A 207 -3.00 24.06 4.83
CA THR A 207 -3.09 22.65 5.22
C THR A 207 -4.41 22.36 5.93
N LEU A 208 -5.16 21.38 5.42
CA LEU A 208 -6.28 20.81 6.14
C LEU A 208 -5.76 19.83 7.20
N VAL A 209 -6.18 20.02 8.45
CA VAL A 209 -5.72 19.24 9.60
C VAL A 209 -6.89 18.51 10.23
N ILE A 210 -6.78 17.19 10.36
CA ILE A 210 -7.74 16.33 11.06
C ILE A 210 -7.05 15.74 12.28
N ARG A 211 -7.57 16.00 13.48
CA ARG A 211 -7.06 15.46 14.74
C ARG A 211 -8.08 14.50 15.35
N GLY A 212 -7.56 13.46 15.97
CA GLY A 212 -8.39 12.52 16.70
C GLY A 212 -7.60 11.63 17.61
N LYS A 213 -8.30 10.71 18.27
CA LYS A 213 -7.71 9.73 19.16
C LYS A 213 -8.47 8.42 19.08
N ASP A 214 -7.77 7.34 18.74
CA ASP A 214 -8.32 6.00 18.66
C ASP A 214 -7.67 5.07 19.69
N GLU A 215 -7.82 3.77 19.49
CA GLU A 215 -7.24 2.73 20.34
C GLU A 215 -5.70 2.68 20.28
N GLU A 216 -5.11 3.18 19.19
CA GLU A 216 -3.67 3.16 18.93
C GLU A 216 -2.97 4.43 19.41
N GLY A 217 -3.71 5.52 19.59
CA GLY A 217 -3.23 6.73 20.22
C GLY A 217 -3.84 7.99 19.63
N ALA A 218 -3.19 9.13 19.88
CA ALA A 218 -3.55 10.36 19.20
C ALA A 218 -3.03 10.32 17.75
N TYR A 219 -3.80 10.89 16.84
CA TYR A 219 -3.37 11.04 15.44
C TYR A 219 -3.62 12.45 14.93
N ARG A 220 -2.82 12.85 13.94
CA ARG A 220 -2.98 14.08 13.18
C ARG A 220 -2.75 13.79 11.70
N VAL A 221 -3.74 14.07 10.87
CA VAL A 221 -3.66 13.99 9.41
C VAL A 221 -3.47 15.41 8.89
N ASN A 222 -2.37 15.65 8.17
CA ASN A 222 -2.08 16.92 7.52
C ASN A 222 -2.19 16.75 6.01
N ILE A 223 -3.10 17.47 5.38
CA ILE A 223 -3.38 17.37 3.95
C ILE A 223 -3.09 18.73 3.32
N SER A 224 -1.95 18.80 2.62
CA SER A 224 -1.49 19.98 1.88
C SER A 224 -1.51 19.78 0.37
N ALA A 225 -1.69 18.55 -0.11
CA ALA A 225 -1.85 18.24 -1.53
C ALA A 225 -3.18 18.83 -2.05
N PRO A 226 -3.19 19.75 -3.04
CA PRO A 226 -4.35 20.54 -3.41
C PRO A 226 -5.61 19.73 -3.77
N LYS A 227 -5.51 18.73 -4.66
CA LYS A 227 -6.67 17.95 -5.09
C LYS A 227 -7.20 17.08 -3.95
N THR A 228 -6.30 16.45 -3.19
CA THR A 228 -6.68 15.65 -2.03
C THR A 228 -7.35 16.52 -0.97
N LYS A 229 -6.84 17.74 -0.73
CA LYS A 229 -7.45 18.72 0.18
C LYS A 229 -8.85 19.10 -0.27
N TYR A 230 -9.01 19.50 -1.53
CA TYR A 230 -10.31 19.85 -2.13
C TYR A 230 -11.33 18.72 -1.98
N MET A 231 -10.95 17.50 -2.39
CA MET A 231 -11.83 16.34 -2.28
C MET A 231 -12.17 16.01 -0.82
N MET A 232 -11.23 16.16 0.10
CA MET A 232 -11.48 15.94 1.52
C MET A 232 -12.45 16.98 2.11
N LYS A 233 -12.35 18.27 1.74
CA LYS A 233 -13.32 19.30 2.15
C LYS A 233 -14.73 18.93 1.67
N ASN A 234 -14.86 18.46 0.43
CA ASN A 234 -16.15 17.96 -0.10
C ASN A 234 -16.70 16.77 0.70
N TYR A 235 -15.85 15.79 1.05
CA TYR A 235 -16.30 14.65 1.86
C TYR A 235 -16.69 15.03 3.29
N ILE A 236 -15.98 15.98 3.90
CA ILE A 236 -16.32 16.49 5.24
C ILE A 236 -17.66 17.22 5.21
N ARG A 237 -17.90 18.07 4.20
CA ARG A 237 -19.19 18.75 4.01
C ARG A 237 -20.34 17.76 3.84
N ALA A 238 -20.16 16.75 2.98
CA ALA A 238 -21.18 15.72 2.80
C ALA A 238 -21.45 14.93 4.11
N ALA A 239 -20.40 14.63 4.89
CA ALA A 239 -20.55 13.96 6.17
C ALA A 239 -21.26 14.83 7.23
N GLU A 240 -21.07 16.15 7.18
CA GLU A 240 -21.79 17.12 7.99
C GLU A 240 -23.29 17.16 7.63
N GLU A 241 -23.61 17.27 6.34
CA GLU A 241 -24.98 17.29 5.81
C GLU A 241 -25.74 15.99 6.17
N LEU A 242 -25.04 14.85 6.18
CA LEU A 242 -25.57 13.55 6.58
C LEU A 242 -25.56 13.31 8.11
N LYS A 243 -25.15 14.31 8.91
CA LYS A 243 -25.06 14.23 10.39
C LYS A 243 -24.15 13.10 10.89
N LEU A 244 -23.17 12.68 10.10
CA LEU A 244 -22.14 11.71 10.49
C LEU A 244 -20.99 12.38 11.25
N LEU A 245 -20.75 13.66 10.96
CA LEU A 245 -19.88 14.55 11.73
C LEU A 245 -20.70 15.71 12.29
N SER A 246 -20.40 16.10 13.52
CA SER A 246 -21.03 17.23 14.17
C SER A 246 -20.28 18.53 13.86
N ARG A 247 -21.01 19.64 13.70
CA ARG A 247 -20.45 20.94 13.29
C ARG A 247 -19.47 21.53 14.31
N ASP A 248 -19.62 21.21 15.59
CA ASP A 248 -18.67 21.60 16.66
C ASP A 248 -17.26 21.04 16.46
N VAL A 249 -17.13 19.92 15.75
CA VAL A 249 -15.85 19.31 15.39
C VAL A 249 -15.22 19.96 14.15
N ILE A 250 -15.99 20.72 13.38
CA ILE A 250 -15.62 21.26 12.06
C ILE A 250 -15.39 22.77 12.13
N ASN A 251 -14.13 23.17 12.03
CA ASN A 251 -13.65 24.55 12.05
C ASN A 251 -12.96 24.91 10.72
N ILE A 252 -13.66 24.73 9.59
CA ILE A 252 -13.15 25.03 8.25
C ILE A 252 -14.13 25.91 7.47
N SER A 253 -13.60 26.79 6.62
CA SER A 253 -14.40 27.53 5.63
C SER A 253 -14.60 26.68 4.37
N TYR A 254 -15.80 26.75 3.80
CA TYR A 254 -16.14 26.13 2.52
C TYR A 254 -16.15 27.13 1.36
N GLU A 255 -15.71 28.38 1.56
CA GLU A 255 -15.80 29.46 0.57
C GLU A 255 -15.05 29.17 -0.75
N ASP A 256 -14.09 28.24 -0.72
CA ASP A 256 -13.30 27.81 -1.89
C ASP A 256 -13.83 26.55 -2.60
N LEU A 257 -15.03 26.04 -2.24
CA LEU A 257 -15.69 24.90 -2.88
C LEU A 257 -16.66 25.34 -3.98
#